data_AF-A0A7K6CUL5-F1
#
_entry.id   AF-A0A7K6CUL5-F1
#
_cell.length_a   1.000
_cell.length_b   1.000
_cell.length_c   1.000
_cell.angle_alpha   90.00
_cell.angle_beta   90.00
_cell.angle_gamma   90.00
#
_symmetry.space_group_name_H-M   'P 1'
#
loop_
_entity.id
_entity.type
_entity.pdbx_description
1 polymer ?
#
loop_
_entity_poly.entity_id
_entity_poly.type
_entity_poly.pdbx_seq_one_letter_code
_entity_poly.pdbx_strand_id
1 'polypeptide(L)'
;CFNTGSSWDKCDFESNLCKALPQFNLQPGWIRRNGQCGMGPPYSAHNGNESAYFLSLSSETQSSSASLRTNVFFPTDEEHVCQVFHNWVSQMGGTLMVGLQKHSEDIVRNIWQVSGELRNQWNVSTITINSTEKYEV
;
A
#
# COMPACT_ATOMS: atom_id res chain seq x y z
N CYS A 1 -3.99 -11.34 -15.74
CA CYS A 1 -4.75 -10.84 -14.58
C CYS A 1 -6.18 -10.61 -15.00
N PHE A 2 -7.12 -11.35 -14.42
CA PHE A 2 -8.53 -10.94 -14.46
C PHE A 2 -8.71 -9.96 -13.30
N ASN A 3 -9.09 -8.72 -13.61
CA ASN A 3 -9.29 -7.68 -12.62
C ASN A 3 -10.69 -7.88 -12.03
N THR A 4 -10.80 -8.75 -11.02
CA THR A 4 -12.08 -9.10 -10.38
C THR A 4 -12.49 -8.11 -9.28
N GLY A 5 -11.69 -7.07 -9.03
CA GLY A 5 -12.00 -6.04 -8.04
C GLY A 5 -13.24 -5.23 -8.44
N SER A 6 -14.28 -5.30 -7.61
CA SER A 6 -15.42 -4.39 -7.71
C SER A 6 -14.95 -2.96 -7.40
N SER A 7 -15.72 -1.92 -7.78
CA SER A 7 -15.34 -0.54 -7.42
C SER A 7 -15.25 -0.29 -5.90
N TRP A 8 -15.73 -1.23 -5.09
CA TRP A 8 -15.70 -1.23 -3.64
C TRP A 8 -14.38 -1.73 -3.04
N ASP A 9 -13.58 -2.44 -3.85
CA ASP A 9 -12.26 -2.97 -3.46
C ASP A 9 -11.12 -1.98 -3.75
N LYS A 10 -11.46 -0.85 -4.39
CA LYS A 10 -10.51 0.23 -4.65
C LYS A 10 -10.34 1.10 -3.41
N CYS A 11 -9.10 1.27 -2.99
CA CYS A 11 -8.74 2.19 -1.94
C CYS A 11 -7.99 3.40 -2.50
N ASP A 12 -8.65 4.57 -2.49
CA ASP A 12 -8.10 5.82 -3.03
C ASP A 12 -7.74 6.85 -1.95
N PHE A 13 -8.06 6.58 -0.68
CA PHE A 13 -7.80 7.44 0.48
C PHE A 13 -8.51 8.80 0.46
N GLU A 14 -9.46 9.05 -0.45
CA GLU A 14 -10.03 10.40 -0.60
C GLU A 14 -10.97 10.78 0.54
N SER A 15 -11.73 9.83 1.08
CA SER A 15 -12.66 10.09 2.19
C SER A 15 -12.25 9.46 3.51
N ASN A 16 -11.55 8.32 3.48
CA ASN A 16 -11.15 7.56 4.67
C ASN A 16 -10.00 6.60 4.34
N LEU A 17 -9.56 5.81 5.32
CA LEU A 17 -8.51 4.79 5.16
C LEU A 17 -9.01 3.51 4.47
N CYS A 18 -10.17 3.56 3.83
CA CYS A 18 -10.86 2.42 3.21
C CYS A 18 -11.27 1.37 4.23
N LYS A 19 -12.26 0.53 3.87
CA LYS A 19 -12.67 -0.58 4.76
C LYS A 19 -11.61 -1.66 4.85
N ALA A 20 -10.78 -1.80 3.82
CA ALA A 20 -9.73 -2.80 3.73
C ALA A 20 -8.58 -2.57 4.73
N LEU A 21 -8.38 -1.34 5.23
CA LEU A 21 -7.37 -1.04 6.25
C LEU A 21 -8.09 -0.56 7.52
N PRO A 22 -8.24 -1.41 8.55
CA PRO A 22 -8.79 -1.00 9.83
C PRO A 22 -8.00 0.17 10.40
N GLN A 23 -8.72 1.16 10.96
CA GLN A 23 -8.09 2.32 11.61
C GLN A 23 -7.12 1.92 12.75
N PHE A 24 -7.36 0.76 13.38
CA PHE A 24 -6.52 0.18 14.44
C PHE A 24 -5.27 -0.56 13.92
N ASN A 25 -5.19 -0.85 12.61
CA ASN A 25 -4.06 -1.56 11.99
C ASN A 25 -2.96 -0.60 11.47
N LEU A 26 -3.17 0.72 11.58
CA LEU A 26 -2.11 1.69 11.34
C LEU A 26 -1.15 1.69 12.53
N GLN A 27 0.00 1.01 12.38
CA GLN A 27 1.14 1.29 13.25
C GLN A 27 1.49 2.79 13.16
N PRO A 28 1.94 3.43 14.25
CA PRO A 28 2.33 4.83 14.21
C PRO A 28 3.41 5.05 13.13
N GLY A 29 3.10 5.84 12.10
CA GLY A 29 4.06 6.24 11.07
C GLY A 29 3.44 6.57 9.71
N TRP A 30 2.40 5.84 9.29
CA TRP A 30 1.66 6.17 8.07
C TRP A 30 0.67 7.32 8.32
N ILE A 31 0.75 8.36 7.50
CA ILE A 31 -0.14 9.51 7.56
C ILE A 31 -0.91 9.66 6.25
N ARG A 32 -2.18 10.05 6.36
CA ARG A 32 -2.98 10.49 5.22
C ARG A 32 -2.72 11.96 4.97
N ARG A 33 -2.12 12.31 3.82
CA ARG A 33 -1.82 13.69 3.43
C ARG A 33 -2.10 13.91 1.95
N ASN A 34 -1.98 15.16 1.52
CA ASN A 34 -1.97 15.52 0.12
C ASN A 34 -0.69 16.31 -0.22
N GLY A 35 -0.58 16.75 -1.47
CA GLY A 35 0.56 17.49 -1.97
C GLY A 35 0.72 18.90 -1.38
N GLN A 36 -0.37 19.47 -0.91
CA GLN A 36 -0.43 20.83 -0.37
C GLN A 36 0.03 20.93 1.09
N CYS A 37 0.25 19.80 1.77
CA CYS A 37 0.69 19.75 3.17
C CYS A 37 2.14 20.21 3.38
N GLY A 38 2.95 20.36 2.33
CA GLY A 38 4.33 20.85 2.44
C GLY A 38 5.35 19.90 3.06
N MET A 39 4.99 18.63 3.34
CA MET A 39 5.88 17.59 3.91
C MET A 39 6.80 16.93 2.87
N GLY A 40 7.35 17.73 1.96
CA GLY A 40 8.16 17.23 0.86
C GLY A 40 7.40 16.40 -0.20
N PRO A 41 8.12 15.88 -1.20
CA PRO A 41 7.52 15.12 -2.28
C PRO A 41 6.86 13.81 -1.79
N PRO A 42 5.86 13.26 -2.52
CA PRO A 42 5.32 13.79 -3.75
C PRO A 42 4.37 14.97 -3.47
N TYR A 43 4.36 15.95 -4.38
CA TYR A 43 3.52 17.17 -4.29
C TYR A 43 2.17 17.01 -4.99
N SER A 44 1.88 15.83 -5.52
CA SER A 44 0.60 15.48 -6.11
C SER A 44 0.38 13.97 -6.03
N ALA A 45 -0.87 13.55 -6.07
CA ALA A 45 -1.23 12.14 -6.20
C ALA A 45 -0.84 11.58 -7.58
N HIS A 46 -0.97 10.26 -7.76
CA HIS A 46 -0.60 9.55 -8.99
C HIS A 46 -1.28 10.05 -10.28
N ASN A 47 -2.40 10.78 -10.15
CA ASN A 47 -3.13 11.40 -11.24
C ASN A 47 -2.74 12.87 -11.49
N GLY A 48 -1.75 13.41 -10.75
CA GLY A 48 -1.30 14.80 -10.84
C GLY A 48 -2.11 15.79 -10.00
N ASN A 49 -3.14 15.35 -9.26
CA ASN A 49 -3.93 16.23 -8.40
C ASN A 49 -3.21 16.49 -7.07
N GLU A 50 -2.95 17.76 -6.76
CA GLU A 50 -2.27 18.19 -5.53
C GLU A 50 -3.15 18.10 -4.28
N SER A 51 -4.47 18.19 -4.44
CA SER A 51 -5.44 18.12 -3.34
C SER A 51 -5.91 16.70 -3.04
N ALA A 52 -5.66 15.75 -3.94
CA ALA A 52 -5.98 14.32 -3.75
C ALA A 52 -5.13 13.70 -2.64
N TYR A 53 -5.73 12.80 -1.88
CA TYR A 53 -5.12 12.23 -0.69
C TYR A 53 -4.39 10.93 -1.00
N PHE A 54 -3.31 10.69 -0.27
CA PHE A 54 -2.54 9.46 -0.31
C PHE A 54 -1.93 9.17 1.06
N LEU A 55 -1.51 7.91 1.26
CA LEU A 55 -0.74 7.53 2.42
C LEU A 55 0.75 7.81 2.21
N SER A 56 1.37 8.34 3.25
CA SER A 56 2.79 8.71 3.26
C SER A 56 3.44 8.23 4.54
N LEU A 57 4.66 7.71 4.40
CA LEU A 57 5.58 7.43 5.49
C LEU A 57 6.85 8.22 5.20
N SER A 58 7.35 9.00 6.16
CA SER A 58 8.52 9.84 5.97
C SER A 58 9.30 10.01 7.27
N SER A 59 10.55 10.48 7.21
CA SER A 59 11.32 10.81 8.41
C SER A 59 10.64 11.88 9.27
N GLU A 60 9.82 12.75 8.67
CA GLU A 60 9.03 13.76 9.40
C GLU A 60 7.92 13.12 10.25
N THR A 61 7.50 11.88 9.96
CA THR A 61 6.47 11.17 10.74
C THR A 61 7.02 10.45 11.97
N GLN A 62 8.29 10.72 12.36
CA GLN A 62 9.00 10.16 13.54
C GLN A 62 9.17 8.64 13.56
N SER A 63 8.71 7.93 12.53
CA SER A 63 8.83 6.47 12.41
C SER A 63 9.83 6.11 11.32
N SER A 64 10.85 5.32 11.67
CA SER A 64 11.82 4.76 10.71
C SER A 64 11.25 3.62 9.87
N SER A 65 10.17 3.00 10.34
CA SER A 65 9.42 1.95 9.66
C SER A 65 7.99 1.93 10.20
N ALA A 66 7.03 1.58 9.35
CA ALA A 66 5.66 1.32 9.75
C ALA A 66 5.02 0.32 8.80
N SER A 67 4.13 -0.53 9.31
CA SER A 67 3.35 -1.46 8.50
C SER A 67 1.89 -1.01 8.38
N LEU A 68 1.31 -1.34 7.24
CA LEU A 68 -0.13 -1.33 6.99
C LEU A 68 -0.55 -2.78 6.84
N ARG A 69 -1.67 -3.16 7.45
CA ARG A 69 -2.20 -4.51 7.36
C ARG A 69 -3.65 -4.48 6.93
N THR A 70 -3.97 -5.22 5.88
CA THR A 70 -5.35 -5.33 5.40
C THR A 70 -6.23 -6.12 6.37
N ASN A 71 -7.53 -6.15 6.10
CA ASN A 71 -8.40 -7.22 6.59
C ASN A 71 -7.97 -8.57 6.01
N VAL A 72 -8.43 -9.63 6.66
CA VAL A 72 -8.30 -11.01 6.19
C VAL A 72 -9.07 -11.21 4.88
N PHE A 73 -8.37 -11.58 3.82
CA PHE A 73 -8.91 -12.02 2.55
C PHE A 73 -9.17 -13.53 2.55
N PHE A 74 -10.09 -13.98 1.68
CA PHE A 74 -10.38 -15.40 1.44
C PHE A 74 -9.34 -16.04 0.50
N PRO A 75 -9.22 -17.38 0.51
CA PRO A 75 -8.35 -18.11 -0.42
C PRO A 75 -8.61 -17.72 -1.88
N THR A 76 -7.57 -17.79 -2.70
CA THR A 76 -7.60 -17.47 -4.14
C THR A 76 -7.80 -18.72 -5.01
N ASP A 77 -8.42 -19.78 -4.48
CA ASP A 77 -8.46 -21.09 -5.15
C ASP A 77 -9.06 -20.96 -6.58
N GLU A 78 -8.27 -21.39 -7.57
CA GLU A 78 -8.48 -21.30 -9.03
C GLU A 78 -8.39 -19.92 -9.69
N GLU A 79 -8.62 -18.82 -8.95
CA GLU A 79 -8.51 -17.45 -9.47
C GLU A 79 -7.33 -16.69 -8.85
N HIS A 80 -6.24 -16.52 -9.62
CA HIS A 80 -5.15 -15.64 -9.21
C HIS A 80 -5.65 -14.19 -9.05
N VAL A 81 -5.59 -13.67 -7.82
CA VAL A 81 -5.95 -12.27 -7.53
C VAL A 81 -4.75 -11.37 -7.77
N CYS A 82 -4.94 -10.33 -8.58
CA CYS A 82 -3.93 -9.31 -8.81
C CYS A 82 -4.25 -8.07 -7.96
N GLN A 83 -3.33 -7.67 -7.10
CA GLN A 83 -3.39 -6.40 -6.41
C GLN A 83 -2.56 -5.36 -7.16
N VAL A 84 -3.21 -4.25 -7.52
CA VAL A 84 -2.58 -3.12 -8.20
C VAL A 84 -2.53 -1.94 -7.24
N PHE A 85 -1.37 -1.34 -7.06
CA PHE A 85 -1.21 -0.15 -6.23
C PHE A 85 -0.24 0.85 -6.86
N HIS A 86 -0.59 2.12 -6.66
CA HIS A 86 0.27 3.24 -7.01
C HIS A 86 1.22 3.51 -5.85
N ASN A 87 2.52 3.49 -6.12
CA ASN A 87 3.55 3.71 -5.11
C ASN A 87 4.54 4.79 -5.56
N TRP A 88 5.14 5.44 -4.58
CA TRP A 88 6.20 6.40 -4.77
C TRP A 88 7.22 6.19 -3.66
N VAL A 89 8.46 5.91 -4.03
CA VAL A 89 9.58 5.77 -3.09
C VAL A 89 10.62 6.80 -3.47
N SER A 90 10.95 7.67 -2.51
CA SER A 90 11.90 8.77 -2.71
C SER A 90 13.28 8.25 -3.11
N GLN A 91 13.96 8.95 -4.02
CA GLN A 91 15.38 8.69 -4.32
C GLN A 91 16.28 8.89 -3.09
N MET A 92 15.82 9.65 -2.09
CA MET A 92 16.57 9.90 -0.85
C MET A 92 16.67 8.65 0.04
N GLY A 93 16.00 7.57 -0.35
CA GLY A 93 16.03 6.29 0.33
C GLY A 93 14.67 5.86 0.85
N GLY A 94 14.63 4.62 1.34
CA GLY A 94 13.41 3.94 1.77
C GLY A 94 13.17 2.69 0.94
N THR A 95 12.45 1.75 1.54
CA THR A 95 12.02 0.51 0.90
C THR A 95 10.56 0.29 1.24
N LEU A 96 9.74 0.11 0.21
CA LEU A 96 8.37 -0.36 0.35
C LEU A 96 8.37 -1.86 0.11
N MET A 97 7.86 -2.62 1.08
CA MET A 97 7.72 -4.07 1.02
C MET A 97 6.23 -4.43 1.12
N VAL A 98 5.84 -5.48 0.40
CA VAL A 98 4.54 -6.11 0.54
C VAL A 98 4.76 -7.51 1.11
N GLY A 99 4.15 -7.73 2.27
CA GLY A 99 4.16 -9.00 2.97
C GLY A 99 2.92 -9.82 2.63
N LEU A 100 3.01 -11.13 2.83
CA LEU A 100 1.86 -12.03 2.86
C LEU A 100 1.93 -12.82 4.15
N GLN A 101 0.90 -12.70 4.98
CA GLN A 101 0.72 -13.56 6.14
C GLN A 101 -0.48 -14.48 5.90
N LYS A 102 -0.23 -15.79 5.90
CA LYS A 102 -1.28 -16.81 5.82
C LYS A 102 -1.86 -17.06 7.20
N HIS A 103 -3.14 -17.38 7.30
CA HIS A 103 -3.81 -17.57 8.59
C HIS A 103 -3.25 -18.74 9.41
N SER A 104 -2.73 -19.81 8.78
CA SER A 104 -2.06 -20.91 9.47
C SER A 104 -0.65 -20.57 9.97
N GLU A 105 -0.05 -19.48 9.50
CA GLU A 105 1.33 -19.10 9.78
C GLU A 105 1.38 -17.77 10.56
N ASP A 106 2.20 -17.70 11.60
CA ASP A 106 2.51 -16.41 12.25
C ASP A 106 3.71 -15.69 11.61
N ILE A 107 4.00 -16.02 10.34
CA ILE A 107 5.17 -15.52 9.62
C ILE A 107 4.69 -14.67 8.44
N VAL A 108 5.17 -13.43 8.40
CA VAL A 108 5.01 -12.55 7.23
C VAL A 108 6.09 -12.88 6.21
N ARG A 109 5.70 -13.31 5.01
CA ARG A 109 6.62 -13.58 3.90
C ARG A 109 6.66 -12.39 2.97
N ASN A 110 7.85 -11.86 2.66
CA ASN A 110 8.01 -10.82 1.65
C ASN A 110 7.70 -11.39 0.26
N ILE A 111 6.69 -10.84 -0.42
CA ILE A 111 6.30 -11.27 -1.77
C ILE A 111 6.68 -10.24 -2.85
N TRP A 112 6.98 -9.01 -2.45
CA TRP A 112 7.39 -7.94 -3.36
C TRP A 112 8.05 -6.80 -2.60
N GLN A 113 9.03 -6.15 -3.21
CA GLN A 113 9.63 -4.93 -2.66
C GLN A 113 10.11 -4.00 -3.75
N VAL A 114 10.18 -2.72 -3.42
CA VAL A 114 10.87 -1.69 -4.21
C VAL A 114 11.64 -0.77 -3.28
N SER A 115 12.83 -0.35 -3.69
CA SER A 115 13.63 0.66 -3.01
C SER A 115 13.74 1.90 -3.89
N GLY A 116 14.14 3.03 -3.30
CA GLY A 116 14.25 4.31 -4.02
C GLY A 116 14.96 4.18 -5.37
N GLU A 117 14.25 4.52 -6.45
CA GLU A 117 14.79 4.55 -7.80
C GLU A 117 15.29 5.96 -8.16
N LEU A 118 16.09 6.07 -9.23
CA LEU A 118 16.61 7.37 -9.71
C LEU A 118 15.53 8.33 -10.22
N ARG A 119 14.27 7.89 -10.31
CA ARG A 119 13.15 8.69 -10.83
C ARG A 119 12.14 8.96 -9.70
N ASN A 120 12.02 10.23 -9.31
CA ASN A 120 11.01 10.70 -8.35
C ASN A 120 9.61 10.77 -8.99
N GLN A 121 9.03 9.62 -9.35
CA GLN A 121 7.74 9.54 -10.04
C GLN A 121 6.86 8.44 -9.47
N TRP A 122 5.54 8.60 -9.61
CA TRP A 122 4.60 7.55 -9.25
C TRP A 122 4.77 6.34 -10.16
N ASN A 123 4.81 5.16 -9.56
CA ASN A 123 4.91 3.87 -10.23
C ASN A 123 3.63 3.05 -9.99
N VAL A 124 3.30 2.18 -10.93
CA VAL A 124 2.22 1.21 -10.79
C VAL A 124 2.83 -0.16 -10.61
N SER A 125 2.53 -0.79 -9.47
CA SER A 125 2.96 -2.15 -9.19
C SER A 125 1.77 -3.08 -9.21
N THR A 126 1.97 -4.26 -9.81
CA THR A 126 0.99 -5.35 -9.82
C THR A 126 1.60 -6.56 -9.15
N ILE A 127 0.98 -7.04 -8.08
CA ILE A 127 1.39 -8.25 -7.37
C ILE A 127 0.31 -9.31 -7.59
N THR A 128 0.74 -10.52 -7.93
CA THR A 128 -0.16 -11.68 -7.98
C THR A 128 -0.08 -12.41 -6.64
N ILE A 129 -1.22 -12.58 -5.98
CA ILE A 129 -1.31 -13.32 -4.73
C ILE A 129 -1.92 -14.69 -5.01
N ASN A 130 -1.29 -15.72 -4.45
CA ASN A 130 -1.78 -17.09 -4.49
C ASN A 130 -1.75 -17.68 -3.08
N SER A 131 -2.93 -17.95 -2.53
CA SER A 131 -3.07 -18.56 -1.20
C SER A 131 -4.25 -19.52 -1.19
N THR A 132 -4.00 -20.75 -0.74
CA THR A 132 -5.01 -21.80 -0.53
C THR A 132 -5.75 -21.66 0.81
N GLU A 133 -5.44 -20.61 1.55
CA GLU A 133 -6.05 -20.30 2.85
C GLU A 133 -6.26 -18.79 2.99
N LYS A 134 -6.98 -18.39 4.03
CA LYS A 134 -7.16 -16.99 4.37
C LYS A 134 -5.82 -16.29 4.59
N TYR A 135 -5.70 -15.04 4.16
CA TYR A 135 -4.44 -14.30 4.23
C TYR A 135 -4.64 -12.82 4.46
N GLU A 136 -3.60 -12.14 4.89
CA GLU A 136 -3.51 -10.68 4.99
C GLU A 136 -2.26 -10.19 4.25
N VAL A 137 -2.32 -8.94 3.82
CA VAL A 137 -1.27 -8.23 3.08
C VAL A 137 -0.79 -7.03 3.88
#